data_AF-A0AAD8EIU1-F1
#
_entry.id   AF-A0AAD8EIU1-F1
#
_cell.length_a   1.000
_cell.length_b   1.000
_cell.length_c   1.000
_cell.angle_alpha   90.00
_cell.angle_beta   90.00
_cell.angle_gamma   90.00
#
_symmetry.space_group_name_H-M   'P 1'
#
loop_
_entity.id
_entity.type
_entity.pdbx_description
1 polymer ?
#
loop_
_entity_poly.entity_id
_entity_poly.type
_entity_poly.pdbx_seq_one_letter_code
_entity_poly.pdbx_strand_id
1 'polypeptide(L)'
;MEPLCGRTALLQLAWLLAVCVCTSSIPWDRSNASGVLLEGKSPQDYGIRSGNPLDLPPPDLIEPPNKMLDPKPHDLNATTLKAKLGRNFDPNFMSISRPVRHPNNNHHNQSELAEFPFKRNKKGRLVPMGEMPRSLRKMNFKYIRLPDGSRLRTRISAKLKKKLQQFLWAFTACPIVYRWKDLGIRFWPRYLKEGHCPPGKNILFNSF
;
A
#
# COMPACT_ATOMS: atom_id res chain seq x y z
N MET A 1 -46.87 33.36 68.57
CA MET A 1 -47.12 31.92 68.36
C MET A 1 -46.31 31.49 67.14
N GLU A 2 -45.14 30.90 67.38
CA GLU A 2 -44.51 29.90 66.51
C GLU A 2 -45.40 28.63 66.49
N PRO A 3 -45.27 27.63 65.57
CA PRO A 3 -44.11 27.40 64.69
C PRO A 3 -44.41 26.91 63.24
N LEU A 4 -43.37 27.05 62.40
CA LEU A 4 -42.73 26.04 61.52
C LEU A 4 -43.49 25.22 60.43
N CYS A 5 -42.90 25.32 59.23
CA CYS A 5 -42.22 24.22 58.49
C CYS A 5 -42.99 23.45 57.41
N GLY A 6 -42.38 23.46 56.20
CA GLY A 6 -42.04 22.19 55.56
C GLY A 6 -42.79 21.80 54.28
N ARG A 7 -42.82 22.63 53.22
CA ARG A 7 -43.29 22.16 51.89
C ARG A 7 -42.51 22.60 50.66
N THR A 8 -41.33 23.22 50.82
CA THR A 8 -40.44 23.56 49.68
C THR A 8 -39.20 22.67 49.57
N ALA A 9 -39.07 21.65 50.42
CA ALA A 9 -37.90 20.76 50.44
C ALA A 9 -38.07 19.42 49.67
N LEU A 10 -39.28 19.07 49.22
CA LEU A 10 -39.52 17.75 48.59
C LEU A 10 -39.42 17.72 47.06
N LEU A 11 -39.36 18.87 46.39
CA LEU A 11 -39.18 18.93 44.93
C LEU A 11 -37.72 19.17 44.50
N GLN A 12 -36.83 19.56 45.42
CA GLN A 12 -35.39 19.70 45.15
C GLN A 12 -34.58 18.43 45.49
N LEU A 13 -35.09 17.55 46.36
CA LEU A 13 -34.44 16.27 46.67
C LEU A 13 -34.69 15.17 45.62
N ALA A 14 -35.74 15.28 44.80
CA ALA A 14 -35.98 14.35 43.69
C ALA A 14 -35.03 14.57 42.50
N TRP A 15 -34.48 15.78 42.33
CA TRP A 15 -33.50 16.07 41.28
C TRP A 15 -32.06 15.70 41.65
N LEU A 16 -31.75 15.54 42.95
CA LEU A 16 -30.40 15.15 43.40
C LEU A 16 -30.23 13.63 43.56
N LEU A 17 -31.31 12.84 43.64
CA LEU A 17 -31.22 11.37 43.67
C LEU A 17 -31.25 10.71 42.29
N ALA A 18 -31.74 11.39 41.25
CA ALA A 18 -31.73 10.86 39.88
C ALA A 18 -30.37 11.01 39.17
N VAL A 19 -29.45 11.84 39.68
CA VAL A 19 -28.09 12.00 39.14
C VAL A 19 -27.08 11.07 39.84
N CYS A 20 -27.46 10.43 40.96
CA CYS A 20 -26.54 9.66 41.79
C CYS A 20 -26.54 8.13 41.54
N VAL A 21 -27.36 7.61 40.62
CA VAL A 21 -27.49 6.14 40.38
C VAL A 21 -26.92 5.69 39.02
N CYS A 22 -26.31 6.59 38.24
CA CYS A 22 -25.66 6.22 36.97
C CYS A 22 -24.12 6.31 36.96
N THR A 23 -23.46 6.52 38.12
CA THR A 23 -21.99 6.61 38.19
C THR A 23 -21.30 5.42 38.85
N SER A 24 -22.02 4.38 39.25
CA SER A 24 -21.42 3.13 39.76
C SER A 24 -21.58 2.00 38.76
N SER A 25 -20.78 2.05 37.70
CA SER A 25 -20.41 0.86 36.92
C SER A 25 -18.97 1.04 36.50
N ILE A 26 -18.10 0.65 37.44
CA ILE A 26 -16.81 0.00 37.23
C ILE A 26 -15.95 0.68 36.14
N PRO A 27 -14.99 1.53 36.51
CA PRO A 27 -13.83 1.75 35.66
C PRO A 27 -13.26 0.37 35.37
N TRP A 28 -13.34 -0.06 34.11
CA TRP A 28 -12.45 -1.10 33.63
C TRP A 28 -11.06 -0.52 33.84
N ASP A 29 -10.45 -0.95 34.93
CA ASP A 29 -9.03 -0.84 35.20
C ASP A 29 -8.37 -1.52 34.00
N ARG A 30 -8.14 -0.74 32.95
CA ARG A 30 -7.19 -1.10 31.91
C ARG A 30 -5.87 -0.93 32.62
N SER A 31 -5.57 -1.93 33.44
CA SER A 31 -4.25 -2.20 33.96
C SER A 31 -3.32 -1.86 32.83
N ASN A 32 -2.41 -0.96 33.15
CA ASN A 32 -1.25 -0.64 32.36
C ASN A 32 -0.42 -1.93 32.28
N ALA A 33 -0.94 -2.93 31.56
CA ALA A 33 -0.17 -3.94 30.92
C ALA A 33 0.58 -3.15 29.86
N SER A 34 1.71 -2.60 30.30
CA SER A 34 2.98 -2.81 29.63
C SER A 34 3.15 -4.31 29.39
N GLY A 35 2.26 -4.91 28.59
CA GLY A 35 2.64 -5.92 27.65
C GLY A 35 3.59 -5.17 26.74
N VAL A 36 4.86 -5.18 27.16
CA VAL A 36 5.94 -5.40 26.23
C VAL A 36 5.43 -6.57 25.40
N LEU A 37 4.79 -6.24 24.28
CA LEU A 37 4.68 -7.16 23.18
C LEU A 37 6.15 -7.43 22.94
N LEU A 38 6.64 -8.56 23.47
CA LEU A 38 7.86 -9.15 22.99
C LEU A 38 7.56 -9.28 21.52
N GLU A 39 8.01 -8.29 20.77
CA GLU A 39 8.22 -8.35 19.34
C GLU A 39 9.25 -9.45 19.24
N GLY A 40 8.72 -10.68 19.31
CA GLY A 40 9.46 -11.91 19.28
C GLY A 40 10.13 -11.84 17.95
N LYS A 41 11.44 -11.61 18.01
CA LYS A 41 12.31 -11.64 16.85
C LYS A 41 11.88 -12.83 16.01
N SER A 42 11.47 -12.55 14.78
CA SER A 42 11.02 -13.59 13.87
C SER A 42 12.20 -14.56 13.66
N PRO A 43 12.01 -15.85 13.34
CA PRO A 43 13.12 -16.75 12.99
C PRO A 43 14.10 -16.18 11.93
N GLN A 44 13.63 -15.20 11.13
CA GLN A 44 14.39 -14.38 10.19
C GLN A 44 15.40 -13.46 10.89
N ASP A 45 15.05 -12.85 12.02
CA ASP A 45 15.94 -11.97 12.82
C ASP A 45 17.08 -12.77 13.48
N TYR A 46 16.88 -14.08 13.65
CA TYR A 46 17.90 -15.01 14.11
C TYR A 46 18.77 -15.57 12.97
N GLY A 47 18.54 -15.16 11.72
CA GLY A 47 19.28 -15.67 10.55
C GLY A 47 19.06 -17.17 10.28
N ILE A 48 18.03 -17.78 10.88
CA ILE A 48 17.76 -19.23 10.77
C ILE A 48 17.16 -19.58 9.41
N ARG A 49 16.60 -18.59 8.69
CA ARG A 49 16.10 -18.74 7.32
C ARG A 49 16.96 -17.90 6.37
N SER A 50 17.50 -18.55 5.36
CA SER A 50 18.23 -17.89 4.28
C SER A 50 17.22 -17.21 3.34
N GLY A 51 17.34 -15.88 3.18
CA GLY A 51 16.57 -15.10 2.23
C GLY A 51 15.85 -13.89 2.84
N ASN A 52 16.01 -12.73 2.22
CA ASN A 52 15.19 -11.56 2.50
C ASN A 52 13.84 -11.70 1.76
N PRO A 53 12.68 -11.71 2.45
CA PRO A 53 11.36 -11.78 1.81
C PRO A 53 11.00 -10.56 0.94
N LEU A 54 11.87 -9.55 0.88
CA LEU A 54 11.61 -8.24 0.27
C LEU A 54 12.34 -8.02 -1.05
N ASP A 55 13.11 -9.00 -1.54
CA ASP A 55 13.76 -8.91 -2.84
C ASP A 55 12.70 -9.08 -3.95
N LEU A 56 12.34 -7.96 -4.56
CA LEU A 56 11.42 -7.88 -5.70
C LEU A 56 12.20 -7.50 -6.97
N PRO A 57 11.84 -8.07 -8.13
CA PRO A 57 10.81 -9.09 -8.33
C PRO A 57 11.24 -10.46 -7.79
N PRO A 58 10.31 -11.29 -7.29
CA PRO A 58 10.64 -12.62 -6.80
C PRO A 58 11.21 -13.45 -7.95
N PRO A 59 12.27 -14.24 -7.70
CA PRO A 59 12.81 -15.14 -8.71
C PRO A 59 11.75 -16.15 -9.15
N ASP A 60 11.89 -16.63 -10.39
CA ASP A 60 11.03 -17.68 -10.92
C ASP A 60 11.16 -18.94 -10.05
N LEU A 61 10.03 -19.60 -9.82
CA LEU A 61 10.03 -20.86 -9.09
C LEU A 61 10.74 -21.91 -9.93
N ILE A 62 11.83 -22.45 -9.39
CA ILE A 62 12.53 -23.58 -10.00
C ILE A 62 11.69 -24.82 -9.72
N GLU A 63 10.88 -25.20 -10.70
CA GLU A 63 10.06 -26.38 -10.59
C GLU A 63 10.88 -27.65 -10.86
N PRO A 64 10.79 -28.69 -10.01
CA PRO A 64 11.43 -29.96 -10.29
C PRO A 64 10.79 -30.58 -11.55
N PRO A 65 11.59 -31.19 -12.45
CA PRO A 65 11.12 -31.76 -13.72
C PRO A 65 10.24 -33.01 -13.53
N ASN A 66 10.09 -33.50 -12.30
CA ASN A 66 9.31 -34.69 -12.00
C ASN A 66 7.81 -34.42 -12.19
N LYS A 67 7.17 -35.12 -13.14
CA LYS A 67 5.75 -34.99 -13.50
C LYS A 67 4.79 -35.59 -12.47
N MET A 68 5.28 -36.30 -11.45
CA MET A 68 4.41 -36.89 -10.42
C MET A 68 3.60 -35.83 -9.65
N LEU A 69 4.10 -34.59 -9.58
CA LEU A 69 3.43 -33.48 -8.92
C LEU A 69 2.52 -32.67 -9.86
N ASP A 70 2.41 -33.07 -11.13
CA ASP A 70 1.58 -32.38 -12.10
C ASP A 70 0.10 -32.75 -11.90
N PRO A 71 -0.82 -31.77 -11.96
CA PRO A 71 -2.24 -32.04 -11.82
C PRO A 71 -2.77 -32.88 -12.98
N LYS A 72 -3.73 -33.77 -12.70
CA LYS A 72 -4.37 -34.57 -13.73
C LYS A 72 -5.36 -33.70 -14.53
N PRO A 73 -5.70 -34.08 -15.77
CA PRO A 73 -6.66 -33.32 -16.59
C PRO A 73 -8.03 -33.12 -15.93
N HIS A 74 -8.49 -34.09 -15.13
CA HIS A 74 -9.76 -33.98 -14.40
C HIS A 74 -9.74 -32.92 -13.29
N ASP A 75 -8.57 -32.65 -12.72
CA ASP A 75 -8.39 -31.63 -11.68
C ASP A 75 -8.35 -30.21 -12.26
N LEU A 76 -8.12 -30.09 -13.58
CA LEU A 76 -7.95 -28.82 -14.32
C LEU A 76 -9.26 -28.23 -14.85
N ASN A 77 -10.39 -28.54 -14.21
CA ASN A 77 -11.70 -28.02 -14.60
C ASN A 77 -11.82 -26.51 -14.29
N ALA A 78 -11.83 -25.68 -15.34
CA ALA A 78 -11.83 -24.23 -15.20
C ALA A 78 -12.99 -23.68 -14.34
N THR A 79 -14.19 -24.23 -14.49
CA THR A 79 -15.38 -23.78 -13.74
C THR A 79 -15.25 -24.06 -12.25
N THR A 80 -14.76 -25.24 -11.87
CA THR A 80 -14.62 -25.63 -10.45
C THR A 80 -13.48 -24.86 -9.80
N LEU A 81 -12.35 -24.70 -10.50
CA LEU A 81 -11.21 -23.93 -10.01
C LEU A 81 -11.54 -22.43 -9.89
N LYS A 82 -12.31 -21.88 -10.82
CA LYS A 82 -12.82 -20.51 -10.72
C LYS A 82 -13.76 -20.34 -9.54
N ALA A 83 -14.64 -21.30 -9.30
CA ALA A 83 -15.53 -21.28 -8.14
C ALA A 83 -14.74 -21.37 -6.82
N LYS A 84 -13.70 -22.22 -6.75
CA LYS A 84 -12.80 -22.32 -5.59
C LYS A 84 -12.02 -21.03 -5.33
N LEU A 85 -11.53 -20.37 -6.38
CA LEU A 85 -10.79 -19.12 -6.27
C LEU A 85 -11.71 -17.93 -5.93
N GLY A 86 -12.96 -17.99 -6.39
CA GLY A 86 -14.02 -17.05 -6.05
C GLY A 86 -13.64 -15.60 -6.37
N ARG A 87 -13.61 -14.76 -5.33
CA ARG A 87 -13.36 -13.32 -5.44
C ARG A 87 -11.90 -12.95 -5.73
N ASN A 88 -10.98 -13.88 -5.56
CA ASN A 88 -9.55 -13.64 -5.80
C ASN A 88 -9.19 -13.73 -7.28
N PHE A 89 -10.11 -14.19 -8.12
CA PHE A 89 -9.93 -14.18 -9.57
C PHE A 89 -10.13 -12.77 -10.11
N ASP A 90 -9.04 -12.11 -10.48
CA ASP A 90 -9.08 -10.82 -11.18
C ASP A 90 -8.79 -11.02 -12.68
N PRO A 91 -9.78 -10.85 -13.57
CA PRO A 91 -9.58 -11.01 -15.01
C PRO A 91 -8.61 -9.98 -15.62
N ASN A 92 -8.32 -8.87 -14.94
CA ASN A 92 -7.35 -7.87 -15.42
C ASN A 92 -5.90 -8.30 -15.21
N PHE A 93 -5.66 -9.17 -14.22
CA PHE A 93 -4.32 -9.64 -13.83
C PHE A 93 -4.14 -11.15 -13.96
N MET A 94 -5.21 -11.90 -14.23
CA MET A 94 -5.19 -13.35 -14.31
C MET A 94 -5.91 -13.84 -15.56
N SER A 95 -5.34 -14.85 -16.23
CA SER A 95 -5.95 -15.49 -17.39
C SER A 95 -5.71 -17.00 -17.39
N ILE A 96 -6.73 -17.75 -17.82
CA ILE A 96 -6.67 -19.21 -17.95
C ILE A 96 -5.97 -19.59 -19.26
N SER A 97 -6.29 -18.89 -20.35
CA SER A 97 -5.67 -19.05 -21.66
C SER A 97 -4.61 -17.98 -21.91
N ARG A 98 -3.63 -18.27 -22.78
CA ARG A 98 -2.63 -17.29 -23.18
C ARG A 98 -3.34 -16.08 -23.81
N PRO A 99 -3.19 -14.86 -23.28
CA PRO A 99 -3.81 -13.68 -23.87
C PRO A 99 -3.19 -13.41 -25.25
N VAL A 100 -4.04 -13.31 -26.26
CA VAL A 100 -3.62 -13.08 -27.66
C VAL A 100 -3.18 -11.63 -27.81
N ARG A 101 -1.99 -11.41 -28.37
CA ARG A 101 -1.56 -10.08 -28.84
C ARG A 101 -2.41 -9.73 -30.05
N HIS A 102 -3.37 -8.80 -29.92
CA HIS A 102 -4.15 -8.36 -31.07
C HIS A 102 -3.23 -7.66 -32.09
N PRO A 103 -3.10 -8.17 -33.34
CA PRO A 103 -2.24 -7.56 -34.37
C PRO A 103 -2.85 -6.31 -35.02
N ASN A 104 -4.14 -6.03 -34.81
CA ASN A 104 -4.87 -4.99 -35.55
C ASN A 104 -4.86 -3.60 -34.92
N ASN A 105 -4.12 -3.38 -33.83
CA ASN A 105 -3.82 -2.01 -33.41
C ASN A 105 -2.63 -1.50 -34.22
N ASN A 106 -2.91 -1.12 -35.47
CA ASN A 106 -2.12 -0.20 -36.29
C ASN A 106 -2.08 1.22 -35.69
N HIS A 107 -1.89 1.31 -34.36
CA HIS A 107 -1.44 2.50 -33.70
C HIS A 107 -0.06 2.14 -33.16
N HIS A 108 0.96 2.79 -33.70
CA HIS A 108 2.40 2.67 -33.41
C HIS A 108 2.76 2.88 -31.91
N ASN A 109 1.79 2.89 -30.98
CA ASN A 109 1.94 3.27 -29.57
C ASN A 109 1.26 2.29 -28.60
N GLN A 110 1.29 0.98 -28.86
CA GLN A 110 0.81 0.01 -27.87
C GLN A 110 1.77 -1.17 -27.70
N SER A 111 3.05 -0.85 -27.52
CA SER A 111 3.93 -1.71 -26.72
C SER A 111 3.30 -1.84 -25.33
N GLU A 112 2.84 -3.04 -25.01
CA GLU A 112 2.97 -3.60 -23.66
C GLU A 112 2.69 -2.58 -22.55
N LEU A 113 1.41 -2.22 -22.37
CA LEU A 113 0.88 -1.21 -21.43
C LEU A 113 1.90 -0.74 -20.37
N ALA A 114 2.84 0.10 -20.78
CA ALA A 114 3.52 0.98 -19.87
C ALA A 114 2.40 1.92 -19.47
N GLU A 115 1.86 1.76 -18.27
CA GLU A 115 0.91 2.72 -17.76
C GLU A 115 1.67 4.05 -17.74
N PHE A 116 1.40 4.89 -18.74
CA PHE A 116 2.15 6.11 -18.96
C PHE A 116 2.06 6.85 -17.62
N PRO A 117 3.17 7.08 -16.90
CA PRO A 117 3.07 7.46 -15.50
C PRO A 117 2.63 8.91 -15.36
N PHE A 118 2.11 9.55 -16.42
CA PHE A 118 1.70 10.93 -16.51
C PHE A 118 0.29 11.05 -17.07
N LYS A 119 -0.56 11.82 -16.38
CA LYS A 119 -1.87 12.28 -16.86
C LYS A 119 -1.86 13.77 -17.18
N ARG A 120 -2.69 14.20 -18.12
CA ARG A 120 -2.98 15.63 -18.30
C ARG A 120 -3.99 16.08 -17.26
N ASN A 121 -3.66 17.12 -16.50
CA ASN A 121 -4.63 17.77 -15.62
C ASN A 121 -5.64 18.62 -16.42
N LYS A 122 -6.68 19.15 -15.74
CA LYS A 122 -7.67 20.06 -16.34
C LYS A 122 -7.07 21.32 -16.99
N LYS A 123 -5.80 21.62 -16.73
CA LYS A 123 -5.02 22.75 -17.28
C LYS A 123 -4.04 22.32 -18.38
N GLY A 124 -4.17 21.10 -18.90
CA GLY A 124 -3.32 20.55 -19.97
C GLY A 124 -1.89 20.15 -19.56
N ARG A 125 -1.50 20.26 -18.28
CA ARG A 125 -0.14 19.90 -17.83
C ARG A 125 -0.01 18.42 -17.55
N LEU A 126 1.09 17.83 -18.00
CA LEU A 126 1.49 16.47 -17.65
C LEU A 126 1.92 16.43 -16.17
N VAL A 127 1.25 15.60 -15.39
CA VAL A 127 1.55 15.35 -13.97
C VAL A 127 1.59 13.86 -13.72
N PRO A 128 2.45 13.36 -12.81
CA PRO A 128 2.47 11.93 -12.55
C PRO A 128 1.11 11.38 -12.11
N MET A 129 0.85 10.12 -12.44
CA MET A 129 -0.31 9.37 -11.98
C MET A 129 -0.21 9.15 -10.46
N GLY A 130 -1.36 9.10 -9.78
CA GLY A 130 -1.44 8.95 -8.33
C GLY A 130 -1.27 10.25 -7.52
N GLU A 131 -1.10 10.10 -6.22
CA GLU A 131 -0.84 11.20 -5.29
C GLU A 131 0.66 11.44 -5.10
N MET A 132 1.05 12.70 -4.91
CA MET A 132 2.43 13.03 -4.56
C MET A 132 2.82 12.41 -3.21
N PRO A 133 3.94 11.66 -3.13
CA PRO A 133 4.44 11.08 -1.89
C PRO A 133 4.58 12.11 -0.75
N ARG A 134 4.23 11.69 0.47
CA ARG A 134 4.25 12.56 1.67
C ARG A 134 5.63 13.16 1.91
N SER A 135 6.70 12.40 1.66
CA SER A 135 8.09 12.83 1.81
C SER A 135 8.44 13.99 0.88
N LEU A 136 8.05 13.92 -0.40
CA LEU A 136 8.25 15.02 -1.35
C LEU A 136 7.39 16.24 -1.00
N ARG A 137 6.15 16.01 -0.54
CA ARG A 137 5.22 17.08 -0.15
C ARG A 137 5.72 17.89 1.05
N LYS A 138 6.36 17.22 2.03
CA LYS A 138 6.91 17.83 3.26
C LYS A 138 8.35 18.33 3.13
N MET A 139 9.01 18.10 1.99
CA MET A 139 10.40 18.51 1.76
C MET A 139 10.59 20.03 1.97
N ASN A 140 11.59 20.39 2.76
CA ASN A 140 11.88 21.76 3.17
C ASN A 140 13.15 22.28 2.51
N PHE A 141 13.00 23.02 1.41
CA PHE A 141 14.10 23.68 0.72
C PHE A 141 14.49 25.03 1.33
N LYS A 142 14.42 25.16 2.66
CA LYS A 142 14.82 26.38 3.39
C LYS A 142 16.30 26.36 3.78
N TYR A 143 16.83 25.16 4.00
CA TYR A 143 18.22 24.93 4.36
C TYR A 143 18.73 23.71 3.58
N ILE A 144 19.94 23.80 3.03
CA ILE A 144 20.68 22.67 2.49
C ILE A 144 21.81 22.36 3.48
N ARG A 145 22.02 21.07 3.78
CA ARG A 145 23.14 20.61 4.59
C ARG A 145 24.36 20.43 3.69
N LEU A 146 25.46 21.08 4.06
CA LEU A 146 26.75 20.89 3.40
C LEU A 146 27.46 19.67 4.02
N PRO A 147 28.46 19.09 3.32
CA PRO A 147 29.25 17.98 3.85
C PRO A 147 29.94 18.27 5.18
N ASP A 148 30.23 19.54 5.50
CA ASP A 148 30.83 19.92 6.79
C ASP A 148 29.84 19.90 7.97
N GLY A 149 28.53 19.74 7.69
CA GLY A 149 27.46 19.84 8.68
C GLY A 149 26.82 21.24 8.78
N SER A 150 27.42 22.26 8.18
CA SER A 150 26.85 23.60 8.07
C SER A 150 25.53 23.61 7.27
N ARG A 151 24.62 24.51 7.66
CA ARG A 151 23.31 24.68 7.01
C ARG A 151 23.29 25.96 6.20
N LEU A 152 23.30 25.84 4.88
CA LEU A 152 23.15 26.97 3.97
C LEU A 152 21.67 27.33 3.82
N ARG A 153 21.30 28.54 4.24
CA ARG A 153 19.93 29.05 4.07
C ARG A 153 19.66 29.37 2.60
N THR A 154 18.73 28.65 2.01
CA THR A 154 18.29 28.86 0.63
C THR A 154 17.10 29.80 0.57
N ARG A 155 17.16 30.82 -0.30
CA ARG A 155 16.04 31.75 -0.56
C ARG A 155 15.13 31.22 -1.65
N ILE A 156 14.54 30.04 -1.43
CA ILE A 156 13.62 29.42 -2.40
C ILE A 156 12.21 29.98 -2.20
N SER A 157 11.66 30.59 -3.26
CA SER A 157 10.28 31.08 -3.25
C SER A 157 9.28 29.92 -3.15
N ALA A 158 8.08 30.17 -2.62
CA ALA A 158 7.02 29.16 -2.56
C ALA A 158 6.64 28.62 -3.95
N LYS A 159 6.75 29.44 -4.99
CA LYS A 159 6.50 29.05 -6.38
C LYS A 159 7.58 28.09 -6.90
N LEU A 160 8.85 28.37 -6.62
CA LEU A 160 9.96 27.49 -6.99
C LEU A 160 9.92 26.17 -6.22
N LYS A 161 9.60 26.21 -4.92
CA LYS A 161 9.37 25.00 -4.10
C LYS A 161 8.34 24.07 -4.76
N LYS A 162 7.18 24.59 -5.17
CA LYS A 162 6.14 23.78 -5.84
C LYS A 162 6.62 23.20 -7.16
N LYS A 163 7.37 23.96 -7.97
CA LYS A 163 7.95 23.46 -9.22
C LYS A 163 8.99 22.36 -8.98
N LEU A 164 9.84 22.51 -7.97
CA LEU A 164 10.85 21.53 -7.61
C LEU A 164 10.22 20.23 -7.09
N GLN A 165 9.17 20.32 -6.28
CA GLN A 165 8.39 19.15 -5.86
C GLN A 165 7.73 18.43 -7.05
N GLN A 166 7.18 19.17 -8.01
CA GLN A 166 6.61 18.59 -9.23
C GLN A 166 7.68 17.94 -10.10
N PHE A 167 8.85 18.58 -10.25
CA PHE A 167 9.98 18.04 -11.00
C PHE A 167 10.50 16.75 -10.36
N LEU A 168 10.76 16.76 -9.05
CA LEU A 168 11.20 15.58 -8.31
C LEU A 168 10.17 14.46 -8.43
N TRP A 169 8.89 14.76 -8.27
CA TRP A 169 7.84 13.76 -8.41
C TRP A 169 7.79 13.14 -9.82
N ALA A 170 7.98 13.94 -10.87
CA ALA A 170 8.05 13.44 -12.24
C ALA A 170 9.31 12.61 -12.51
N PHE A 171 10.44 13.04 -11.95
CA PHE A 171 11.73 12.39 -12.14
C PHE A 171 11.83 11.08 -11.35
N THR A 172 11.24 11.02 -10.16
CA THR A 172 11.23 9.83 -9.31
C THR A 172 10.03 8.91 -9.54
N ALA A 173 9.17 9.20 -10.53
CA ALA A 173 8.08 8.32 -10.90
C ALA A 173 8.62 7.09 -11.65
N CYS A 174 8.32 5.89 -11.16
CA CYS A 174 8.62 4.64 -11.85
C CYS A 174 7.48 4.30 -12.83
N PRO A 175 7.71 4.24 -14.15
CA PRO A 175 6.75 3.62 -15.05
C PRO A 175 6.72 2.11 -14.80
N ILE A 176 5.53 1.56 -14.52
CA ILE A 176 5.33 0.11 -14.43
C ILE A 176 4.90 -0.39 -15.80
N VAL A 177 5.64 -1.36 -16.33
CA VAL A 177 5.34 -2.07 -17.58
C VAL A 177 4.74 -3.41 -17.21
N TYR A 178 3.58 -3.75 -17.76
CA TYR A 178 2.94 -5.02 -17.46
C TYR A 178 3.22 -6.06 -18.54
N ARG A 179 3.71 -7.23 -18.12
CA ARG A 179 3.92 -8.39 -19.00
C ARG A 179 3.16 -9.61 -18.49
N TRP A 180 2.65 -10.42 -19.40
CA TRP A 180 2.02 -11.69 -19.05
C TRP A 180 3.08 -12.78 -18.90
N LYS A 181 3.12 -13.41 -17.74
CA LYS A 181 3.99 -14.53 -17.39
C LYS A 181 3.20 -15.82 -17.33
N ASP A 182 3.81 -16.87 -17.83
CA ASP A 182 3.32 -18.25 -17.72
C ASP A 182 3.94 -18.88 -16.47
N LEU A 183 3.10 -19.28 -15.52
CA LEU A 183 3.53 -19.98 -14.31
C LEU A 183 3.60 -21.50 -14.49
N GLY A 184 3.13 -22.04 -15.61
CA GLY A 184 3.10 -23.48 -15.84
C GLY A 184 1.81 -24.17 -15.37
N ILE A 185 1.78 -25.50 -15.51
CA ILE A 185 0.57 -26.31 -15.34
C ILE A 185 0.16 -26.52 -13.87
N ARG A 186 1.11 -26.35 -12.94
CA ARG A 186 0.87 -26.51 -11.50
C ARG A 186 0.17 -25.31 -10.87
N PHE A 187 0.12 -24.19 -11.59
CA PHE A 187 -0.53 -22.96 -11.15
C PHE A 187 -1.84 -22.75 -11.89
N TRP A 188 -2.85 -22.30 -11.15
CA TRP A 188 -4.13 -21.93 -11.72
C TRP A 188 -4.62 -20.61 -11.09
N PRO A 189 -4.91 -19.56 -11.86
CA PRO A 189 -4.80 -19.46 -13.33
C PRO A 189 -3.35 -19.46 -13.83
N ARG A 190 -3.09 -20.09 -14.98
CA ARG A 190 -1.74 -20.32 -15.52
C ARG A 190 -1.00 -19.03 -15.88
N TYR A 191 -1.72 -18.04 -16.38
CA TYR A 191 -1.13 -16.78 -16.84
C TYR A 191 -1.42 -15.66 -15.85
N LEU A 192 -0.38 -14.99 -15.37
CA LEU A 192 -0.47 -13.83 -14.50
C LEU A 192 0.18 -12.60 -15.15
N LYS A 193 -0.40 -11.43 -14.91
CA LYS A 193 0.12 -10.15 -15.38
C LYS A 193 1.02 -9.54 -14.29
N GLU A 194 2.32 -9.52 -14.54
CA GLU A 194 3.32 -8.99 -13.61
C GLU A 194 3.84 -7.62 -14.03
N GLY A 195 3.99 -6.72 -13.06
CA GLY A 195 4.54 -5.38 -13.24
C GLY A 195 6.06 -5.38 -13.18
N HIS A 196 6.70 -4.74 -14.16
CA HIS A 196 8.14 -4.62 -14.30
C HIS A 196 8.56 -3.16 -14.26
N CYS A 197 9.62 -2.89 -13.50
CA CYS A 197 10.33 -1.62 -13.56
C CYS A 197 11.40 -1.73 -14.65
N PRO A 198 11.38 -0.87 -15.68
CA PRO A 198 12.38 -0.94 -16.75
C PRO A 198 13.79 -0.69 -16.18
N PRO A 199 14.79 -1.52 -16.53
CA PRO A 199 16.16 -1.35 -16.07
C PRO A 199 16.75 -0.04 -16.61
N GLY A 200 17.53 0.66 -15.78
CA GLY A 200 18.20 1.91 -16.15
C GLY A 200 17.61 3.19 -15.53
N LYS A 201 16.51 3.10 -14.78
CA LYS A 201 16.09 4.18 -13.86
C LYS A 201 16.39 3.77 -12.42
N ASN A 202 17.64 3.95 -12.00
CA ASN A 202 17.99 3.92 -10.59
C ASN A 202 17.30 5.12 -9.92
N ILE A 203 16.12 4.91 -9.33
CA ILE A 203 15.37 5.96 -8.62
C ILE A 203 15.84 6.11 -7.17
N LEU A 204 17.04 5.60 -6.88
CA LEU A 204 17.74 5.88 -5.65
C LEU A 204 18.27 7.32 -5.73
N PHE A 205 17.38 8.28 -5.46
CA PHE A 205 17.80 9.41 -4.63
C PHE A 205 18.17 8.78 -3.29
N ASN A 206 19.43 8.36 -3.16
CA ASN A 206 20.02 8.09 -1.85
C ASN A 206 19.66 9.29 -0.98
N SER A 207 18.86 9.02 0.05
CA SER A 207 18.47 10.03 1.02
C SER A 207 19.74 10.41 1.77
N PHE A 208 20.37 11.48 1.32
CA PHE A 208 21.35 12.24 2.09
C PHE A 208 20.65 13.14 3.10
#